data_AF-A0A6V7I1I3-F1
#
_entry.id   AF-A0A6V7I1I3-F1
#
_cell.length_a   1.000
_cell.length_b   1.000
_cell.length_c   1.000
_cell.angle_alpha   90.00
_cell.angle_beta   90.00
_cell.angle_gamma   90.00
#
_symmetry.space_group_name_H-M   'P 1'
#
loop_
_entity.id
_entity.type
_entity.pdbx_description
1 polymer ?
#
loop_
_entity_poly.entity_id
_entity_poly.type
_entity_poly.pdbx_seq_one_letter_code
_entity_poly.pdbx_strand_id
1 'polypeptide(L)'
;ACEEEVKKLKTSMGIDGETDPAYPMLQNNTAKLTNAVNSLPQLLEMKRLIDMHTTIATGILNSIKSRRLDTFFELEEKIMSNQTLDRSILDIINDPDCGTPDDKIRLFIIYYLCNNMSDADYNKHEAALSNAGCDLNPLIHIKRWRSYTRISGIQNSYEGGGTKTVSMFSKLMNQGSSFVMEGVKNLVVKRHNLPVTKIVDELVESRQSAQTEEYFYLDPKQLKQVEQVPKNRTTFQDVIVFVVGGGNYIEYQNLVDYVK
;
A
#
# COMPACT_ATOMS: atom_id res chain seq x y z
N ALA A 1 -54.72 -14.28 62.16
CA ALA A 1 -53.47 -14.95 61.78
C ALA A 1 -53.36 -15.17 60.27
N CYS A 2 -54.39 -15.67 59.56
CA CYS A 2 -54.28 -15.94 58.12
C CYS A 2 -54.23 -14.72 57.17
N GLU A 3 -54.90 -13.59 57.46
CA GLU A 3 -54.90 -12.44 56.54
C GLU A 3 -53.53 -11.75 56.43
N GLU A 4 -52.76 -11.75 57.51
CA GLU A 4 -51.47 -11.07 57.57
C GLU A 4 -50.36 -11.87 56.85
N GLU A 5 -50.45 -13.20 56.89
CA GLU A 5 -49.58 -14.08 56.10
C GLU A 5 -49.90 -14.01 54.60
N VAL A 6 -51.18 -13.94 54.23
CA VAL A 6 -51.58 -13.74 52.82
C VAL A 6 -51.10 -12.39 52.30
N LYS A 7 -51.13 -11.34 53.12
CA LYS A 7 -50.61 -10.02 52.74
C LYS A 7 -49.09 -10.03 52.57
N LYS A 8 -48.35 -10.67 53.48
CA LYS A 8 -46.89 -10.84 53.35
C LYS A 8 -46.49 -11.69 52.15
N LEU A 9 -47.26 -12.73 51.81
CA LEU A 9 -47.04 -13.55 50.61
C LEU A 9 -47.31 -12.77 49.31
N LYS A 10 -48.34 -11.93 49.27
CA LYS A 10 -48.60 -11.05 48.11
C LYS A 10 -47.47 -10.03 47.90
N THR A 11 -46.93 -9.48 48.98
CA THR A 11 -45.80 -8.56 48.93
C THR A 11 -44.48 -9.25 48.58
N SER A 12 -44.24 -10.48 49.08
CA SER A 12 -43.02 -11.24 48.74
C SER A 12 -43.02 -11.77 47.31
N MET A 13 -44.21 -11.98 46.72
CA MET A 13 -44.36 -12.34 45.31
C MET A 13 -44.38 -11.12 44.36
N GLY A 14 -44.28 -9.89 44.87
CA GLY A 14 -44.14 -8.69 44.05
C GLY A 14 -45.37 -8.32 43.24
N ILE A 15 -46.58 -8.65 43.73
CA ILE A 15 -47.86 -8.41 43.03
C ILE A 15 -48.73 -7.48 43.89
N ASP A 16 -48.23 -6.31 44.25
CA ASP A 16 -49.06 -5.23 44.80
C ASP A 16 -48.49 -3.89 44.30
N GLY A 17 -49.11 -3.37 43.24
CA GLY A 17 -48.74 -2.12 42.58
C GLY A 17 -48.89 -2.26 41.07
N GLU A 18 -49.81 -1.51 40.48
CA GLU A 18 -50.04 -1.37 39.05
C GLU A 18 -48.82 -0.80 38.30
N THR A 19 -47.76 -1.59 38.21
CA THR A 19 -46.74 -1.47 37.18
C THR A 19 -46.47 -2.88 36.72
N ASP A 20 -47.22 -3.27 35.70
CA ASP A 20 -46.93 -4.43 34.87
C ASP A 20 -45.39 -4.47 34.64
N PRO A 21 -44.68 -5.55 35.05
CA PRO A 21 -43.23 -5.68 34.87
C PRO A 21 -42.84 -5.64 33.38
N ALA A 22 -43.82 -5.66 32.47
CA ALA A 22 -43.62 -5.34 31.08
C ALA A 22 -43.31 -3.85 30.83
N TYR A 23 -43.69 -2.87 31.66
CA TYR A 23 -43.49 -1.44 31.33
C TYR A 23 -42.01 -0.99 31.26
N PRO A 24 -41.13 -1.32 32.23
CA PRO A 24 -39.70 -1.01 32.10
C PRO A 24 -39.03 -1.85 30.99
N MET A 25 -39.55 -3.06 30.72
CA MET A 25 -39.05 -3.93 29.66
C MET A 25 -39.49 -3.43 28.26
N LEU A 26 -40.72 -2.94 28.14
CA LEU A 26 -41.32 -2.33 26.95
C LEU A 26 -40.68 -0.97 26.65
N GLN A 27 -40.38 -0.14 27.66
CA GLN A 27 -39.64 1.11 27.45
C GLN A 27 -38.21 0.86 26.98
N ASN A 28 -37.51 -0.14 27.54
CA ASN A 28 -36.19 -0.55 27.04
C ASN A 28 -36.25 -1.15 25.63
N ASN A 29 -37.28 -1.95 25.33
CA ASN A 29 -37.48 -2.48 23.98
C ASN A 29 -37.87 -1.38 22.99
N THR A 30 -38.65 -0.38 23.39
CA THR A 30 -39.05 0.77 22.57
C THR A 30 -37.87 1.71 22.35
N ALA A 31 -37.01 1.93 23.35
CA ALA A 31 -35.77 2.69 23.20
C ALA A 31 -34.76 1.97 22.31
N LYS A 32 -34.61 0.64 22.46
CA LYS A 32 -33.79 -0.20 21.56
C LYS A 32 -34.34 -0.22 20.13
N LEU A 33 -35.66 -0.32 19.96
CA LEU A 33 -36.33 -0.23 18.66
C LEU A 33 -36.13 1.14 18.03
N THR A 34 -36.31 2.23 18.78
CA THR A 34 -36.11 3.60 18.30
C THR A 34 -34.65 3.83 17.92
N ASN A 35 -33.70 3.35 18.72
CA ASN A 35 -32.28 3.41 18.40
C ASN A 35 -31.93 2.53 17.18
N ALA A 36 -32.51 1.33 17.06
CA ALA A 36 -32.34 0.46 15.89
C ALA A 36 -32.92 1.10 14.62
N VAL A 37 -34.08 1.75 14.71
CA VAL A 37 -34.70 2.50 13.60
C VAL A 37 -33.86 3.72 13.21
N ASN A 38 -33.28 4.44 14.17
CA ASN A 38 -32.41 5.59 13.90
C ASN A 38 -31.03 5.18 13.36
N SER A 39 -30.51 4.02 13.76
CA SER A 39 -29.23 3.49 13.28
C SER A 39 -29.35 2.62 12.03
N LEU A 40 -30.56 2.19 11.66
CA LEU A 40 -30.82 1.40 10.44
C LEU A 40 -30.29 2.09 9.17
N PRO A 41 -30.52 3.40 8.93
CA PRO A 41 -29.93 4.10 7.78
C PRO A 41 -28.39 4.07 7.80
N GLN A 42 -27.77 4.21 8.97
CA GLN A 42 -26.31 4.17 9.13
C GLN A 42 -25.76 2.76 8.90
N LEU A 43 -26.46 1.72 9.38
CA LEU A 43 -26.10 0.33 9.17
C LEU A 43 -26.27 -0.09 7.69
N LEU A 44 -27.30 0.41 7.01
CA LEU A 44 -27.47 0.19 5.58
C LEU A 44 -26.36 0.85 4.76
N GLU A 45 -25.96 2.06 5.12
CA GLU A 45 -24.84 2.73 4.44
C GLU A 45 -23.50 2.02 4.72
N MET A 46 -23.26 1.60 5.97
CA MET A 46 -22.09 0.78 6.32
C MET A 46 -22.07 -0.53 5.53
N LYS A 47 -23.21 -1.23 5.43
CA LYS A 47 -23.34 -2.43 4.61
C LYS A 47 -23.02 -2.12 3.14
N ARG A 48 -23.58 -1.05 2.57
CA ARG A 48 -23.34 -0.64 1.19
C ARG A 48 -21.85 -0.40 0.92
N LEU A 49 -21.15 0.25 1.84
CA LEU A 49 -19.70 0.47 1.75
C LEU A 49 -18.92 -0.85 1.82
N ILE A 50 -19.29 -1.75 2.74
CA ILE A 50 -18.67 -3.08 2.84
C ILE A 50 -18.88 -3.88 1.55
N ASP A 51 -20.10 -3.91 1.02
CA ASP A 51 -20.44 -4.63 -0.21
C ASP A 51 -19.65 -4.06 -1.41
N MET A 52 -19.50 -2.73 -1.48
CA MET A 52 -18.66 -2.06 -2.49
C MET A 52 -17.19 -2.48 -2.38
N HIS A 53 -16.58 -2.37 -1.20
CA HIS A 53 -15.19 -2.76 -0.99
C HIS A 53 -14.96 -4.26 -1.22
N THR A 54 -15.90 -5.11 -0.84
CA THR A 54 -15.84 -6.56 -1.07
C THR A 54 -15.87 -6.87 -2.56
N THR A 55 -16.73 -6.18 -3.33
CA THR A 55 -16.79 -6.33 -4.79
C THR A 55 -15.48 -5.89 -5.45
N ILE A 56 -14.94 -4.73 -5.06
CA ILE A 56 -13.66 -4.22 -5.57
C ILE A 56 -12.53 -5.20 -5.23
N ALA A 57 -12.42 -5.65 -3.98
CA ALA A 57 -11.39 -6.59 -3.54
C ALA A 57 -11.47 -7.92 -4.32
N THR A 58 -12.68 -8.41 -4.60
CA THR A 58 -12.89 -9.62 -5.40
C THR A 58 -12.46 -9.43 -6.86
N GLY A 59 -12.80 -8.29 -7.47
CA GLY A 59 -12.35 -7.96 -8.83
C GLY A 59 -10.83 -7.85 -8.94
N ILE A 60 -10.19 -7.21 -7.95
CA ILE A 60 -8.73 -7.09 -7.87
C ILE A 60 -8.09 -8.48 -7.70
N LEU A 61 -8.60 -9.31 -6.80
CA LEU A 61 -8.08 -10.66 -6.55
C LEU A 61 -8.15 -11.53 -7.81
N ASN A 62 -9.25 -11.47 -8.54
CA ASN A 62 -9.40 -12.19 -9.81
C ASN A 62 -8.39 -11.70 -10.86
N SER A 63 -8.17 -10.38 -10.93
CA SER A 63 -7.18 -9.79 -11.83
C SER A 63 -5.76 -10.24 -11.49
N ILE A 64 -5.39 -10.24 -10.21
CA ILE A 64 -4.08 -10.71 -9.72
C ILE A 64 -3.83 -12.16 -10.13
N LYS A 65 -4.82 -13.04 -9.92
CA LYS A 65 -4.69 -14.47 -10.25
C LYS A 65 -4.62 -14.72 -11.74
N SER A 66 -5.50 -14.07 -12.51
CA SER A 66 -5.56 -14.25 -13.96
C SER A 66 -4.24 -13.90 -14.65
N ARG A 67 -3.51 -12.92 -14.10
CA ARG A 67 -2.23 -12.43 -14.62
C ARG A 67 -1.01 -12.95 -13.86
N ARG A 68 -1.21 -13.73 -12.79
CA ARG A 68 -0.16 -14.19 -11.86
C ARG A 68 0.77 -13.06 -11.37
N LEU A 69 0.17 -11.91 -11.02
CA LEU A 69 0.92 -10.71 -10.61
C LEU A 69 1.74 -10.90 -9.33
N ASP A 70 1.40 -11.89 -8.52
CA ASP A 70 2.18 -12.32 -7.36
C ASP A 70 3.59 -12.79 -7.74
N THR A 71 3.73 -13.46 -8.88
CA THR A 71 5.04 -13.88 -9.41
C THR A 71 5.85 -12.69 -9.89
N PHE A 72 5.23 -11.76 -10.63
CA PHE A 72 5.89 -10.54 -11.10
C PHE A 72 6.38 -9.69 -9.92
N PHE A 73 5.53 -9.47 -8.92
CA PHE A 73 5.87 -8.70 -7.74
C PHE A 73 7.07 -9.29 -6.97
N GLU A 74 7.08 -10.61 -6.75
CA GLU A 74 8.20 -11.27 -6.06
C GLU A 74 9.53 -11.10 -6.82
N LEU A 75 9.49 -11.17 -8.14
CA LEU A 75 10.67 -11.00 -8.98
C LEU A 75 11.14 -9.54 -9.00
N GLU A 76 10.22 -8.58 -9.12
CA GLU A 76 10.55 -7.15 -9.01
C GLU A 76 11.26 -6.86 -7.69
N GLU A 77 10.73 -7.36 -6.57
CA GLU A 77 11.36 -7.22 -5.25
C GLU A 77 12.75 -7.85 -5.18
N LYS A 78 12.94 -9.05 -5.75
CA LYS A 78 14.25 -9.71 -5.82
C LYS A 78 15.24 -8.92 -6.67
N ILE A 79 14.81 -8.42 -7.84
CA ILE A 79 15.63 -7.60 -8.75
C ILE A 79 16.08 -6.32 -8.03
N MET A 80 15.14 -5.61 -7.41
CA MET A 80 15.43 -4.34 -6.72
C MET A 80 16.34 -4.55 -5.50
N SER A 81 16.21 -5.69 -4.82
CA SER A 81 17.05 -6.08 -3.69
C SER A 81 18.40 -6.71 -4.08
N ASN A 82 18.74 -6.78 -5.37
CA ASN A 82 19.93 -7.47 -5.91
C ASN A 82 20.05 -8.93 -5.43
N GLN A 83 18.93 -9.64 -5.29
CA GLN A 83 18.89 -11.06 -4.92
C GLN A 83 18.98 -11.96 -6.16
N THR A 84 19.42 -13.20 -5.97
CA THR A 84 19.45 -14.21 -7.03
C THR A 84 18.03 -14.54 -7.48
N LEU A 85 17.82 -14.62 -8.79
CA LEU A 85 16.54 -14.99 -9.38
C LEU A 85 16.43 -16.50 -9.50
N ASP A 86 15.33 -17.06 -8.97
CA ASP A 86 15.06 -18.51 -9.07
C ASP A 86 14.62 -18.92 -10.49
N ARG A 87 14.04 -17.99 -11.25
CA ARG A 87 13.57 -18.18 -12.61
C ARG A 87 14.10 -17.06 -13.49
N SER A 88 14.57 -17.40 -14.70
CA SER A 88 15.09 -16.40 -15.62
C SER A 88 13.97 -15.51 -16.13
N ILE A 89 14.29 -14.23 -16.34
CA ILE A 89 13.33 -13.25 -16.90
C ILE A 89 12.92 -13.66 -18.32
N LEU A 90 13.83 -14.25 -19.09
CA LEU A 90 13.53 -14.79 -20.42
C LEU A 90 12.45 -15.88 -20.37
N ASP A 91 12.47 -16.74 -19.35
CA ASP A 91 11.48 -17.82 -19.24
C ASP A 91 10.07 -17.26 -19.01
N ILE A 92 9.98 -16.14 -18.28
CA ILE A 92 8.72 -15.48 -17.94
C ILE A 92 8.19 -14.67 -19.13
N ILE A 93 9.08 -14.03 -19.88
CA ILE A 93 8.72 -13.33 -21.12
C ILE A 93 8.14 -14.33 -22.13
N ASN A 94 8.74 -15.52 -22.23
CA ASN A 94 8.31 -16.57 -23.16
C ASN A 94 7.08 -17.36 -22.67
N ASP A 95 6.71 -17.27 -21.39
CA ASP A 95 5.54 -17.97 -20.84
C ASP A 95 4.23 -17.31 -21.34
N PRO A 96 3.40 -17.99 -22.15
CA PRO A 96 2.16 -17.42 -22.67
C PRO A 96 1.07 -17.27 -21.60
N ASP A 97 1.17 -18.01 -20.49
CA ASP A 97 0.16 -18.04 -19.42
C ASP A 97 0.47 -17.03 -18.28
N CYS A 98 1.50 -16.20 -18.44
CA CYS A 98 2.00 -15.31 -17.40
C CYS A 98 1.91 -13.84 -17.81
N GLY A 99 1.02 -13.09 -17.15
CA GLY A 99 0.88 -11.63 -17.30
C GLY A 99 0.40 -11.16 -18.68
N THR A 100 0.26 -9.85 -18.81
CA THR A 100 0.04 -9.21 -20.12
C THR A 100 1.37 -8.81 -20.76
N PRO A 101 1.40 -8.47 -22.08
CA PRO A 101 2.59 -7.88 -22.70
C PRO A 101 3.12 -6.66 -21.93
N ASP A 102 2.23 -5.82 -21.40
CA ASP A 102 2.61 -4.66 -20.58
C ASP A 102 3.31 -5.05 -19.27
N ASP A 103 2.87 -6.13 -18.60
CA ASP A 103 3.53 -6.63 -17.38
C ASP A 103 4.96 -7.09 -17.67
N LYS A 104 5.14 -7.79 -18.80
CA LYS A 104 6.45 -8.29 -19.25
C LYS A 104 7.41 -7.14 -19.58
N ILE A 105 6.93 -6.12 -20.29
CA ILE A 105 7.72 -4.91 -20.59
C ILE A 105 8.10 -4.22 -19.29
N ARG A 106 7.16 -4.01 -18.36
CA ARG A 106 7.42 -3.34 -17.09
C ARG A 106 8.48 -4.07 -16.26
N LEU A 107 8.37 -5.39 -16.14
CA LEU A 107 9.36 -6.22 -15.46
C LEU A 107 10.75 -6.08 -16.09
N PHE A 108 10.81 -6.11 -17.43
CA PHE A 108 12.07 -5.94 -18.14
C PHE A 108 12.67 -4.54 -17.96
N ILE A 109 11.85 -3.49 -17.96
CA ILE A 109 12.31 -2.12 -17.67
C ILE A 109 12.92 -2.04 -16.28
N ILE A 110 12.26 -2.60 -15.26
CA ILE A 110 12.80 -2.65 -13.89
C ILE A 110 14.14 -3.39 -13.86
N TYR A 111 14.21 -4.57 -14.51
CA TYR A 111 15.45 -5.33 -14.61
C TYR A 111 16.58 -4.55 -15.28
N TYR A 112 16.28 -3.88 -16.40
CA TYR A 112 17.22 -3.07 -17.13
C TYR A 112 17.73 -1.89 -16.31
N LEU A 113 16.86 -1.22 -15.55
CA LEU A 113 17.23 -0.08 -14.72
C LEU A 113 18.08 -0.47 -13.51
N CYS A 114 17.82 -1.64 -12.91
CA CYS A 114 18.56 -2.12 -11.74
C CYS A 114 19.91 -2.77 -12.11
N ASN A 115 20.01 -3.45 -13.25
CA ASN A 115 21.18 -4.24 -13.63
C ASN A 115 21.95 -3.66 -14.82
N ASN A 116 23.27 -3.69 -14.77
CA ASN A 116 24.12 -3.42 -15.92
C ASN A 116 24.20 -4.65 -16.82
N MET A 117 23.51 -4.61 -17.96
CA MET A 117 23.53 -5.70 -18.94
C MET A 117 24.33 -5.33 -20.18
N SER A 118 24.87 -6.35 -20.85
CA SER A 118 25.54 -6.19 -22.14
C SER A 118 24.52 -5.91 -23.26
N ASP A 119 24.96 -5.26 -24.34
CA ASP A 119 24.10 -5.06 -25.53
C ASP A 119 23.65 -6.40 -26.14
N ALA A 120 24.50 -7.43 -26.06
CA ALA A 120 24.16 -8.76 -26.55
C ALA A 120 23.00 -9.39 -25.76
N ASP A 121 23.00 -9.26 -24.44
CA ASP A 121 21.91 -9.78 -23.62
C ASP A 121 20.65 -8.94 -23.75
N TYR A 122 20.80 -7.61 -23.90
CA TYR A 122 19.67 -6.73 -24.17
C TYR A 122 18.92 -7.15 -25.44
N ASN A 123 19.64 -7.35 -26.54
CA ASN A 123 19.05 -7.74 -27.83
C ASN A 123 18.31 -9.09 -27.76
N LYS A 124 18.78 -10.04 -26.93
CA LYS A 124 18.08 -11.31 -26.70
C LYS A 124 16.72 -11.09 -26.04
N HIS A 125 16.65 -10.22 -25.03
CA HIS A 125 15.39 -9.92 -24.33
C HIS A 125 14.45 -9.10 -25.21
N GLU A 126 14.98 -8.16 -26.00
CA GLU A 126 14.20 -7.39 -26.98
C GLU A 126 13.54 -8.32 -28.02
N ALA A 127 14.28 -9.29 -28.55
CA ALA A 127 13.73 -10.29 -29.47
C ALA A 127 12.63 -11.14 -28.80
N ALA A 128 12.83 -11.57 -27.55
CA ALA A 128 11.83 -12.33 -26.80
C ALA A 128 10.56 -11.51 -26.53
N LEU A 129 10.70 -10.22 -26.17
CA LEU A 129 9.57 -9.30 -25.96
C LEU A 129 8.81 -9.05 -27.27
N SER A 130 9.53 -8.85 -28.38
CA SER A 130 8.90 -8.73 -29.70
C SER A 130 8.08 -9.96 -30.05
N ASN A 131 8.61 -11.16 -29.78
CA ASN A 131 7.91 -12.43 -30.02
C ASN A 131 6.69 -12.60 -29.10
N ALA A 132 6.74 -12.05 -27.88
CA ALA A 132 5.62 -12.01 -26.95
C ALA A 132 4.56 -10.95 -27.30
N GLY A 133 4.71 -10.22 -28.41
CA GLY A 133 3.76 -9.20 -28.88
C GLY A 133 3.83 -7.88 -28.12
N CYS A 134 4.96 -7.58 -27.47
CA CYS A 134 5.18 -6.37 -26.70
C CYS A 134 5.51 -5.16 -27.60
N ASP A 135 5.02 -3.97 -27.25
CA ASP A 135 5.49 -2.70 -27.86
C ASP A 135 6.90 -2.34 -27.33
N LEU A 136 7.85 -2.13 -28.26
CA LEU A 136 9.23 -1.82 -27.94
C LEU A 136 9.50 -0.31 -27.85
N ASN A 137 8.55 0.56 -28.22
CA ASN A 137 8.73 2.02 -28.17
C ASN A 137 9.19 2.53 -26.79
N PRO A 138 8.64 2.06 -25.66
CA PRO A 138 9.11 2.47 -24.33
C PRO A 138 10.59 2.16 -24.10
N LEU A 139 11.08 1.03 -24.61
CA LEU A 139 12.47 0.59 -24.42
C LEU A 139 13.45 1.49 -25.15
N ILE A 140 13.09 2.01 -26.33
CA ILE A 140 13.90 2.98 -27.07
C ILE A 140 14.11 4.24 -26.22
N HIS A 141 13.04 4.73 -25.60
CA HIS A 141 13.11 5.89 -24.72
C HIS A 141 13.95 5.61 -23.47
N ILE A 142 13.74 4.46 -22.82
CA ILE A 142 14.49 4.07 -21.62
C ILE A 142 15.99 3.88 -21.93
N LYS A 143 16.35 3.33 -23.10
CA LYS A 143 17.75 3.20 -23.53
C LYS A 143 18.42 4.57 -23.69
N ARG A 144 17.73 5.55 -24.29
CA ARG A 144 18.20 6.94 -24.36
C ARG A 144 18.32 7.57 -22.99
N TRP A 145 17.28 7.44 -22.16
CA TRP A 145 17.28 7.98 -20.79
C TRP A 145 18.44 7.44 -19.96
N ARG A 146 18.66 6.13 -19.98
CA ARG A 146 19.76 5.49 -19.24
C ARG A 146 21.14 6.00 -19.66
N SER A 147 21.32 6.34 -20.95
CA SER A 147 22.58 6.93 -21.42
C SER A 147 22.87 8.29 -20.77
N TYR A 148 21.83 9.09 -20.47
CA TYR A 148 21.96 10.33 -19.72
C TYR A 148 22.19 10.08 -18.22
N THR A 149 21.43 9.18 -17.61
CA THR A 149 21.52 8.91 -16.16
C THR A 149 22.86 8.29 -15.74
N ARG A 150 23.50 7.49 -16.62
CA ARG A 150 24.84 6.91 -16.36
C ARG A 150 25.92 7.99 -16.23
N ILE A 151 25.72 9.15 -16.84
CA ILE A 151 26.63 10.31 -16.73
C ILE A 151 26.47 10.99 -15.36
N SER A 152 25.29 10.91 -14.75
CA SER A 152 24.97 11.55 -13.46
C SER A 152 25.31 10.72 -12.21
N GLY A 153 25.92 9.54 -12.35
CA GLY A 153 26.46 8.80 -11.19
C GLY A 153 25.45 8.39 -10.11
N ILE A 154 24.14 8.40 -10.40
CA ILE A 154 23.09 8.03 -9.44
C ILE A 154 23.24 6.55 -9.11
N GLN A 155 23.87 6.26 -7.96
CA GLN A 155 23.90 4.93 -7.39
C GLN A 155 22.52 4.62 -6.83
N ASN A 156 21.91 3.52 -7.29
CA ASN A 156 20.65 3.02 -6.75
C ASN A 156 20.85 2.64 -5.27
N SER A 157 20.54 3.54 -4.34
CA SER A 157 20.53 3.27 -2.90
C SER A 157 19.26 2.51 -2.48
N TYR A 158 18.98 1.38 -3.13
CA TYR A 158 17.95 0.43 -2.71
C TYR A 158 18.56 -0.56 -1.69
N GLU A 159 18.92 -0.06 -0.52
CA GLU A 159 19.30 -0.92 0.61
C GLU A 159 18.04 -1.49 1.27
N GLY A 160 17.83 -2.79 1.08
CA GLY A 160 16.72 -3.54 1.66
C GLY A 160 16.82 -3.63 3.19
N GLY A 161 16.18 -2.70 3.88
CA GLY A 161 15.98 -2.75 5.33
C GLY A 161 15.04 -3.90 5.73
N GLY A 162 15.38 -4.63 6.80
CA GLY A 162 14.73 -5.87 7.23
C GLY A 162 13.19 -5.91 7.20
N THR A 163 12.67 -7.12 6.95
CA THR A 163 11.25 -7.47 6.82
C THR A 163 10.38 -6.99 7.99
N LYS A 164 9.71 -5.85 7.84
CA LYS A 164 8.46 -5.56 8.57
C LYS A 164 7.30 -5.98 7.68
N THR A 165 6.85 -7.23 7.83
CA THR A 165 5.69 -7.77 7.11
C THR A 165 4.43 -7.00 7.50
N VAL A 166 3.62 -6.61 6.51
CA VAL A 166 2.36 -5.91 6.78
C VAL A 166 1.36 -6.93 7.33
N SER A 167 1.10 -6.87 8.64
CA SER A 167 0.16 -7.72 9.41
C SER A 167 -1.33 -7.57 9.01
N MET A 168 -1.64 -6.96 7.86
CA MET A 168 -3.01 -6.79 7.37
C MET A 168 -3.52 -8.05 6.65
N PHE A 169 -2.65 -8.79 5.94
CA PHE A 169 -3.05 -10.04 5.28
C PHE A 169 -3.23 -11.21 6.26
N SER A 170 -2.45 -11.25 7.34
CA SER A 170 -2.56 -12.27 8.39
C SER A 170 -3.87 -12.16 9.20
N LYS A 171 -4.42 -10.95 9.37
CA LYS A 171 -5.71 -10.75 10.04
C LYS A 171 -6.90 -11.25 9.22
N LEU A 172 -6.85 -11.07 7.89
CA LEU A 172 -7.85 -11.62 6.97
C LEU A 172 -7.76 -13.15 6.86
N MET A 173 -6.54 -13.71 6.92
CA MET A 173 -6.30 -15.16 6.93
C MET A 173 -6.82 -15.84 8.21
N ASN A 174 -6.72 -15.16 9.36
CA ASN A 174 -7.09 -15.75 10.66
C ASN A 174 -8.59 -15.62 11.02
N GLN A 175 -9.39 -14.85 10.27
CA GLN A 175 -10.81 -14.61 10.59
C GLN A 175 -11.83 -15.37 9.71
N GLY A 176 -11.40 -16.39 8.97
CA GLY A 176 -12.32 -17.45 8.52
C GLY A 176 -13.28 -17.05 7.40
N SER A 177 -12.76 -16.77 6.21
CA SER A 177 -13.51 -16.98 4.99
C SER A 177 -12.65 -17.75 4.00
N SER A 178 -13.22 -18.78 3.38
CA SER A 178 -12.66 -19.55 2.27
C SER A 178 -12.51 -18.72 0.98
N PHE A 179 -12.27 -17.43 1.13
CA PHE A 179 -12.06 -16.49 0.04
C PHE A 179 -10.64 -16.67 -0.50
N VAL A 180 -10.50 -17.77 -1.24
CA VAL A 180 -9.42 -18.16 -2.17
C VAL A 180 -8.13 -17.34 -2.01
N MET A 181 -7.34 -17.69 -1.00
CA MET A 181 -6.02 -17.10 -0.69
C MET A 181 -4.88 -17.64 -1.56
N GLU A 182 -5.17 -18.63 -2.41
CA GLU A 182 -4.22 -19.23 -3.34
C GLU A 182 -3.92 -18.23 -4.48
N GLY A 183 -2.72 -17.66 -4.51
CA GLY A 183 -2.29 -16.63 -5.50
C GLY A 183 -2.00 -15.24 -4.94
N VAL A 184 -2.06 -15.02 -3.62
CA VAL A 184 -1.61 -13.76 -2.96
C VAL A 184 -0.52 -13.98 -1.90
N LYS A 185 -0.05 -15.22 -1.74
CA LYS A 185 0.92 -15.61 -0.71
C LYS A 185 2.27 -14.90 -0.87
N ASN A 186 2.64 -14.55 -2.10
CA ASN A 186 3.91 -13.90 -2.42
C ASN A 186 3.83 -12.36 -2.45
N LEU A 187 2.63 -11.78 -2.22
CA LEU A 187 2.42 -10.33 -2.14
C LEU A 187 2.75 -9.77 -0.75
N VAL A 188 3.97 -10.04 -0.28
CA VAL A 188 4.46 -9.47 0.97
C VAL A 188 5.23 -8.19 0.65
N VAL A 189 4.54 -7.05 0.72
CA VAL A 189 5.20 -5.74 0.61
C VAL A 189 6.11 -5.55 1.82
N LYS A 190 7.42 -5.47 1.57
CA LYS A 190 8.37 -5.05 2.60
C LYS A 190 8.26 -3.55 2.78
N ARG A 191 8.24 -3.09 4.03
CA ARG A 191 8.27 -1.64 4.31
C ARG A 191 9.69 -1.13 4.09
N HIS A 192 9.90 -0.43 2.98
CA HIS A 192 11.13 0.27 2.66
C HIS A 192 10.85 1.74 2.41
N ASN A 193 11.75 2.62 2.84
CA ASN A 193 11.70 4.01 2.44
C ASN A 193 12.19 4.11 0.99
N LEU A 194 11.32 4.59 0.11
CA LEU A 194 11.64 4.85 -1.29
C LEU A 194 12.62 6.05 -1.38
N PRO A 195 13.34 6.22 -2.50
CA PRO A 195 14.30 7.31 -2.67
C PRO A 195 13.74 8.69 -2.31
N VAL A 196 12.51 8.99 -2.74
CA VAL A 196 11.81 10.25 -2.41
C VAL A 196 11.69 10.45 -0.89
N THR A 197 11.32 9.40 -0.17
CA THR A 197 11.14 9.46 1.29
C THR A 197 12.49 9.61 2.00
N LYS A 198 13.55 8.94 1.52
CA LYS A 198 14.91 9.10 2.08
C LYS A 198 15.43 10.52 1.89
N ILE A 199 15.25 11.09 0.70
CA ILE A 199 15.64 12.48 0.40
C ILE A 199 14.89 13.44 1.32
N VAL A 200 13.57 13.28 1.46
CA VAL A 200 12.77 14.13 2.34
C VAL A 200 13.23 14.01 3.80
N ASP A 201 13.46 12.79 4.28
CA ASP A 201 13.95 12.51 5.64
C ASP A 201 15.30 13.21 5.91
N GLU A 202 16.25 13.12 4.97
CA GLU A 202 17.55 13.80 5.09
C GLU A 202 17.43 15.33 5.06
N LEU A 203 16.59 15.89 4.18
CA LEU A 203 16.37 17.33 4.08
C LEU A 203 15.67 17.90 5.32
N VAL A 204 14.71 17.17 5.88
CA VAL A 204 13.96 17.60 7.08
C VAL A 204 14.84 17.59 8.33
N GLU A 205 15.66 16.55 8.49
CA GLU A 205 16.61 16.44 9.60
C GLU A 205 17.87 17.30 9.41
N SER A 206 18.02 17.98 8.27
CA SER A 206 19.23 18.73 7.89
C SER A 206 20.50 17.88 7.93
N ARG A 207 20.39 16.58 7.60
CA ARG A 207 21.54 15.68 7.47
C ARG A 207 22.25 15.98 6.15
N GLN A 208 23.52 16.37 6.24
CA GLN A 208 24.35 16.58 5.05
C GLN A 208 24.76 15.21 4.48
N SER A 209 24.34 14.93 3.26
CA SER A 209 24.73 13.77 2.48
C SER A 209 25.18 14.24 1.10
N ALA A 210 25.97 13.44 0.38
CA ALA A 210 26.38 13.76 -0.98
C ALA A 210 25.17 13.98 -1.92
N GLN A 211 24.00 13.42 -1.58
CA GLN A 211 22.76 13.56 -2.35
C GLN A 211 22.00 14.85 -2.01
N THR A 212 22.06 15.32 -0.76
CA THR A 212 21.40 16.58 -0.35
C THR A 212 22.21 17.82 -0.69
N GLU A 213 23.52 17.71 -0.89
CA GLU A 213 24.37 18.84 -1.30
C GLU A 213 24.05 19.39 -2.70
N GLU A 214 23.46 18.58 -3.58
CA GLU A 214 23.03 19.01 -4.91
C GLU A 214 21.70 19.80 -4.89
N TYR A 215 20.99 19.82 -3.76
CA TYR A 215 19.71 20.51 -3.65
C TYR A 215 19.90 22.01 -3.43
N PHE A 216 19.27 22.81 -4.27
CA PHE A 216 19.26 24.27 -4.11
C PHE A 216 18.38 24.69 -2.93
N TYR A 217 18.98 25.46 -2.01
CA TYR A 217 18.24 26.14 -0.95
C TYR A 217 17.78 27.53 -1.41
N LEU A 218 16.48 27.80 -1.30
CA LEU A 218 15.88 29.08 -1.66
C LEU A 218 15.00 29.57 -0.50
N ASP A 219 15.31 30.75 0.03
CA ASP A 219 14.52 31.41 1.05
C ASP A 219 13.90 32.71 0.47
N PRO A 220 12.59 32.74 0.18
CA PRO A 220 11.92 33.91 -0.38
C PRO A 220 12.01 35.17 0.49
N LYS A 221 12.34 35.03 1.79
CA LYS A 221 12.49 36.16 2.71
C LYS A 221 13.89 36.77 2.66
N GLN A 222 14.85 36.10 2.04
CA GLN A 222 16.23 36.59 1.94
C GLN A 222 16.43 37.31 0.61
N LEU A 223 16.96 38.54 0.68
CA LEU A 223 17.27 39.37 -0.48
C LEU A 223 18.49 38.88 -1.26
N LYS A 224 19.33 38.05 -0.64
CA LYS A 224 20.52 37.44 -1.25
C LYS A 224 20.36 35.93 -1.24
N GLN A 225 20.73 35.33 -2.35
CA GLN A 225 20.76 33.88 -2.49
C GLN A 225 21.84 33.31 -1.56
N VAL A 226 21.43 32.41 -0.67
CA VAL A 226 22.35 31.64 0.15
C VAL A 226 22.30 30.22 -0.39
N GLU A 227 23.41 29.75 -0.96
CA GLU A 227 23.47 28.44 -1.63
C GLU A 227 23.32 27.26 -0.66
N GLN A 228 23.56 27.47 0.64
CA GLN A 228 23.54 26.40 1.64
C GLN A 228 22.55 26.69 2.77
N VAL A 229 21.87 25.62 3.21
CA VAL A 229 20.97 25.65 4.36
C VAL A 229 21.76 26.05 5.63
N PRO A 230 21.27 27.01 6.43
CA PRO A 230 21.92 27.38 7.69
C PRO A 230 22.02 26.19 8.67
N LYS A 231 23.23 25.90 9.18
CA LYS A 231 23.55 24.71 10.00
C LYS A 231 22.79 24.56 11.33
N ASN A 232 22.17 25.63 11.84
CA ASN A 232 21.49 25.66 13.14
C ASN A 232 19.98 25.94 13.02
N ARG A 233 19.30 25.28 12.09
CA ARG A 233 17.85 25.46 11.91
C ARG A 233 17.06 24.47 12.77
N THR A 234 15.91 24.91 13.27
CA THR A 234 14.87 24.02 13.77
C THR A 234 14.32 23.15 12.64
N THR A 235 14.05 21.88 12.94
CA THR A 235 13.46 20.92 12.01
C THR A 235 12.15 21.44 11.41
N PHE A 236 11.90 21.12 10.15
CA PHE A 236 10.63 21.48 9.49
C PHE A 236 9.52 20.58 10.03
N GLN A 237 8.40 21.18 10.45
CA GLN A 237 7.22 20.44 10.92
C GLN A 237 6.26 20.12 9.77
N ASP A 238 6.09 21.06 8.85
CA ASP A 238 5.26 20.91 7.66
C ASP A 238 6.12 20.95 6.41
N VAL A 239 5.91 19.98 5.52
CA VAL A 239 6.69 19.79 4.29
C VAL A 239 5.75 19.57 3.12
N ILE A 240 6.00 20.27 2.03
CA ILE A 240 5.31 20.07 0.75
C ILE A 240 6.30 19.46 -0.22
N VAL A 241 6.01 18.25 -0.70
CA VAL A 241 6.82 17.52 -1.68
C VAL A 241 6.16 17.67 -3.05
N PHE A 242 6.93 18.12 -4.04
CA PHE A 242 6.45 18.28 -5.42
C PHE A 242 7.37 17.57 -6.41
N VAL A 243 6.83 16.60 -7.15
CA VAL A 243 7.56 15.81 -8.14
C VAL A 243 7.23 16.31 -9.55
N VAL A 244 8.22 16.87 -10.24
CA VAL A 244 8.10 17.28 -11.64
C VAL A 244 8.23 16.05 -12.53
N GLY A 245 7.25 15.80 -13.41
CA GLY A 245 7.25 14.67 -14.33
C GLY A 245 6.28 13.54 -13.96
N GLY A 246 5.61 13.64 -12.82
CA GLY A 246 4.53 12.75 -12.40
C GLY A 246 4.85 12.02 -11.09
N GLY A 247 3.87 11.97 -10.18
CA GLY A 247 3.98 11.23 -8.91
C GLY A 247 3.23 9.91 -8.96
N ASN A 248 3.61 8.99 -8.09
CA ASN A 248 2.99 7.66 -7.97
C ASN A 248 2.30 7.48 -6.60
N TYR A 249 1.20 6.71 -6.56
CA TYR A 249 0.53 6.32 -5.33
C TYR A 249 1.46 5.58 -4.35
N ILE A 250 2.44 4.82 -4.83
CA ILE A 250 3.40 4.14 -3.97
C ILE A 250 4.31 5.13 -3.22
N GLU A 251 4.74 6.21 -3.89
CA GLU A 251 5.55 7.27 -3.30
C GLU A 251 4.73 8.07 -2.29
N TYR A 252 3.50 8.41 -2.65
CA TYR A 252 2.56 9.08 -1.75
C TYR A 252 2.32 8.24 -0.48
N GLN A 253 1.96 6.95 -0.63
CA GLN A 253 1.69 6.08 0.51
C GLN A 253 2.94 5.92 1.38
N ASN A 254 4.13 5.83 0.76
CA ASN A 254 5.39 5.71 1.49
C ASN A 254 5.71 6.97 2.33
N LEU A 255 5.46 8.16 1.79
CA LEU A 255 5.57 9.43 2.53
C LEU A 255 4.53 9.53 3.65
N VAL A 256 3.28 9.14 3.40
CA VAL A 256 2.22 9.13 4.42
C VAL A 256 2.55 8.18 5.56
N ASP A 257 3.12 7.02 5.26
CA ASP A 257 3.53 6.05 6.29
C ASP A 257 4.81 6.45 7.02
N TYR A 258 5.67 7.27 6.42
CA TYR A 258 6.83 7.87 7.09
C TYR A 258 6.43 8.90 8.15
N VAL A 259 5.35 9.66 7.91
CA VAL A 259 4.85 10.70 8.83
C VAL A 259 4.10 10.11 10.04
N LYS A 260 3.63 8.86 9.96
CA LYS A 260 2.85 8.17 11.02
C LYS A 260 3.73 7.52 12.09
#